data_AF-A0A3M6FC50-F1
#
_entry.id   AF-A0A3M6FC50-F1
#
_cell.length_a   1.000
_cell.length_b   1.000
_cell.length_c   1.000
_cell.angle_alpha   90.00
_cell.angle_beta   90.00
_cell.angle_gamma   90.00
#
_symmetry.space_group_name_H-M   'P 1'
#
loop_
_entity.id
_entity.type
_entity.pdbx_description
1 polymer ?
#
loop_
_entity_poly.entity_id
_entity_poly.type
_entity_poly.pdbx_seq_one_letter_code
_entity_poly.pdbx_strand_id
1 'polypeptide(L)'
;MLGPLADLSNIRQLPLKTLLVQLELRGIIAPRYAYFAEYRFKFLLQPHDLMARFEGERRAFVQALIDTSSRARTWATVNFDAMYQQYGAERGRVVKALDYFQEKGWIELESKQMTEVYSVLRSDFDPQALSLELYDYFAHHEATEVARIHAMLEVFSSDQCLTHRLASYFGDYNAPEQCGHCSVCHGEVAHLPEPPALEPLESRDFQQLCGEFIHKHRDYTGQPPGADCLTRFLCGISVPLFNRLKARATRGFAVLEDYPYAQVRTWVQAVR
;
A
#
# COMPACT_ATOMS: atom_id res chain seq x y z
N MET A 1 7.84 4.83 9.78
CA MET A 1 7.68 5.05 8.33
C MET A 1 6.81 3.95 7.74
N LEU A 2 5.75 4.29 6.99
CA LEU A 2 4.85 3.30 6.36
C LEU A 2 5.53 2.44 5.30
N GLY A 3 6.51 2.97 4.56
CA GLY A 3 7.23 2.26 3.51
C GLY A 3 8.01 1.03 4.01
N PRO A 4 8.95 1.19 4.96
CA PRO A 4 9.65 0.08 5.59
C PRO A 4 8.71 -0.94 6.23
N LEU A 5 7.62 -0.49 6.87
CA LEU A 5 6.64 -1.40 7.46
C LEU A 5 5.92 -2.23 6.38
N ALA A 6 5.52 -1.61 5.27
CA ALA A 6 4.92 -2.29 4.12
C ALA A 6 5.87 -3.34 3.51
N ASP A 7 7.16 -3.03 3.41
CA ASP A 7 8.19 -3.95 2.94
C ASP A 7 8.37 -5.14 3.91
N LEU A 8 8.46 -4.86 5.21
CA LEU A 8 8.66 -5.87 6.26
C LEU A 8 7.45 -6.79 6.42
N SER A 9 6.25 -6.25 6.36
CA SER A 9 5.00 -7.01 6.50
C SER A 9 4.53 -7.63 5.18
N ASN A 10 5.18 -7.30 4.06
CA ASN A 10 4.74 -7.65 2.71
C ASN A 10 3.26 -7.23 2.42
N ILE A 11 2.86 -6.05 2.90
CA ILE A 11 1.51 -5.49 2.68
C ILE A 11 1.67 -4.19 1.89
N ARG A 12 0.90 -4.01 0.80
CA ARG A 12 0.91 -2.75 0.05
C ARG A 12 0.49 -1.58 0.95
N GLN A 13 1.01 -0.38 0.68
CA GLN A 13 0.79 0.78 1.55
C GLN A 13 -0.68 1.11 1.81
N LEU A 14 -1.55 1.05 0.78
CA LEU A 14 -2.96 1.39 0.94
C LEU A 14 -3.70 0.38 1.84
N PRO A 15 -3.63 -0.94 1.61
CA PRO A 15 -4.12 -1.94 2.56
C PRO A 15 -3.51 -1.82 3.97
N LEU A 16 -2.21 -1.49 4.07
CA LEU A 16 -1.57 -1.30 5.38
C LEU A 16 -2.18 -0.12 6.14
N LYS A 17 -2.53 0.98 5.48
CA LYS A 17 -3.26 2.09 6.12
C LYS A 17 -4.62 1.63 6.62
N THR A 18 -5.37 0.87 5.82
CA THR A 18 -6.65 0.31 6.26
C THR A 18 -6.48 -0.59 7.49
N LEU A 19 -5.45 -1.43 7.52
CA LEU A 19 -5.11 -2.26 8.68
C LEU A 19 -4.81 -1.41 9.93
N LEU A 20 -4.03 -0.33 9.79
CA LEU A 20 -3.73 0.58 10.89
C LEU A 20 -4.99 1.26 11.43
N VAL A 21 -5.90 1.70 10.55
CA VAL A 21 -7.21 2.25 10.97
C VAL A 21 -8.03 1.19 11.72
N GLN A 22 -8.03 -0.07 11.27
CA GLN A 22 -8.74 -1.15 11.95
C GLN A 22 -8.17 -1.45 13.35
N LEU A 23 -6.86 -1.29 13.54
CA LEU A 23 -6.22 -1.39 14.85
C LEU A 23 -6.56 -0.18 15.74
N GLU A 24 -6.67 1.02 15.16
CA GLU A 24 -7.09 2.23 15.86
C GLU A 24 -8.54 2.14 16.34
N LEU A 25 -9.47 1.68 15.48
CA LEU A 25 -10.88 1.48 15.84
C LEU A 25 -11.06 0.45 16.97
N ARG A 26 -10.13 -0.49 17.12
CA ARG A 26 -10.07 -1.47 18.23
C ARG A 26 -9.39 -0.91 19.48
N GLY A 27 -8.93 0.34 19.45
CA GLY A 27 -8.24 0.99 20.57
C GLY A 27 -6.85 0.41 20.87
N ILE A 28 -6.22 -0.25 19.90
CA ILE A 28 -4.90 -0.89 20.08
C ILE A 28 -3.79 0.13 19.86
N ILE A 29 -3.96 0.98 18.85
CA ILE A 29 -3.04 2.07 18.53
C ILE A 29 -3.80 3.39 18.45
N ALA A 30 -3.06 4.50 18.53
CA ALA A 30 -3.59 5.81 18.16
C ALA A 30 -2.54 6.63 17.40
N PRO A 31 -2.96 7.43 16.42
CA PRO A 31 -2.08 8.38 15.76
C PRO A 31 -1.61 9.43 16.76
N ARG A 32 -0.31 9.72 16.77
CA ARG A 32 0.33 10.74 17.63
C ARG A 32 0.52 12.04 16.86
N TYR A 33 1.32 11.97 15.80
CA TYR A 33 1.62 13.08 14.91
C TYR A 33 2.15 12.55 13.59
N ALA A 34 2.01 13.35 12.54
CA ALA A 34 2.69 13.12 11.27
C ALA A 34 3.85 14.10 11.14
N TYR A 35 4.97 13.64 10.59
CA TYR A 35 6.12 14.49 10.28
C TYR A 35 6.77 14.06 8.98
N PHE A 36 7.41 14.97 8.26
CA PHE A 36 8.23 14.60 7.12
C PHE A 36 9.51 13.93 7.61
N ALA A 37 9.75 12.68 7.22
CA ALA A 37 10.90 11.94 7.71
C ALA A 37 12.21 12.42 7.08
N GLU A 38 12.16 12.87 5.83
CA GLU A 38 13.31 13.35 5.10
C GLU A 38 13.21 14.87 4.87
N TYR A 39 14.26 15.59 5.26
CA TYR A 39 14.43 17.00 4.92
C TYR A 39 15.65 17.13 4.04
N ARG A 40 15.49 17.80 2.90
CA ARG A 40 16.58 18.12 1.98
C ARG A 40 16.64 19.61 1.80
N PHE A 41 17.84 20.14 1.70
CA PHE A 41 18.03 21.56 1.44
C PHE A 41 19.09 21.81 0.40
N LYS A 42 18.91 22.88 -0.36
CA LYS A 42 19.86 23.37 -1.34
C LYS A 42 20.33 24.74 -0.88
N PHE A 43 21.64 24.93 -0.88
CA PHE A 43 22.26 26.20 -0.54
C PHE A 43 21.99 27.24 -1.64
N LEU A 44 21.47 28.41 -1.26
CA LEU A 44 21.37 29.60 -2.12
C LEU A 44 22.51 30.58 -1.80
N LEU A 45 23.07 30.50 -0.59
CA LEU A 45 24.30 31.15 -0.18
C LEU A 45 25.42 30.12 0.02
N GLN A 46 26.67 30.53 -0.15
CA GLN A 46 27.77 29.62 0.13
C GLN A 46 27.77 29.19 1.61
N PRO A 47 28.18 27.95 1.93
CA PRO A 47 28.11 27.43 3.30
C PRO A 47 28.88 28.29 4.31
N HIS A 48 30.03 28.84 3.91
CA HIS A 48 30.83 29.74 4.75
C HIS A 48 30.10 31.05 5.05
N ASP A 49 29.38 31.62 4.08
CA ASP A 49 28.56 32.82 4.27
C ASP A 49 27.37 32.55 5.20
N LEU A 50 26.75 31.37 5.09
CA LEU A 50 25.69 30.96 5.99
C LEU A 50 26.20 30.88 7.44
N MET A 51 27.37 30.27 7.66
CA MET A 51 27.96 30.18 8.99
C MET A 51 28.38 31.53 9.56
N ALA A 52 28.89 32.44 8.72
CA ALA A 52 29.32 33.77 9.13
C ALA A 52 28.18 34.63 9.69
N ARG A 53 26.92 34.26 9.43
CA ARG A 53 25.72 34.93 9.97
C ARG A 53 25.39 34.55 11.42
N PHE A 54 26.15 33.62 12.02
CA PHE A 54 25.93 33.14 13.38
C PHE A 54 27.20 33.26 14.22
N GLU A 55 27.01 33.40 15.53
CA GLU A 55 28.08 33.47 16.52
C GLU A 55 27.87 32.46 17.65
N GLY A 56 28.97 32.09 18.33
CA GLY A 56 28.95 31.19 19.47
C GLY A 56 28.30 29.82 19.19
N GLU A 57 27.43 29.39 20.10
CA GLU A 57 26.74 28.10 20.07
C GLU A 57 25.90 27.89 18.80
N ARG A 58 25.29 28.95 18.26
CA ARG A 58 24.51 28.87 17.02
C ARG A 58 25.39 28.56 15.81
N ARG A 59 26.59 29.15 15.74
CA ARG A 59 27.55 28.86 14.66
C ARG A 59 28.00 27.41 14.69
N ALA A 60 28.30 26.88 15.88
CA ALA A 60 28.65 25.48 16.07
C ALA A 60 27.50 24.54 15.64
N PHE A 61 26.25 24.91 15.97
CA PHE A 61 25.07 24.15 15.53
C PHE A 61 24.89 24.15 14.00
N VAL A 62 25.08 25.30 13.33
CA VAL A 62 24.98 25.36 11.86
C VAL A 62 26.09 24.55 11.20
N GLN A 63 27.33 24.63 11.71
CA GLN A 63 28.44 23.81 11.25
C GLN A 63 28.10 22.31 11.36
N ALA A 64 27.63 21.88 12.52
CA ALA A 64 27.19 20.51 12.78
C ALA A 64 26.14 20.03 11.77
N LEU A 65 25.13 20.86 11.50
CA LEU A 65 24.07 20.54 10.54
C LEU A 65 24.63 20.36 9.13
N ILE A 66 25.58 21.20 8.72
CA ILE A 66 26.22 21.10 7.39
C ILE A 66 27.07 19.83 7.29
N ASP A 67 27.87 19.54 8.32
CA ASP A 67 28.83 18.42 8.32
C ASP A 67 28.16 17.06 8.42
N THR A 68 27.08 16.96 9.18
CA THR A 68 26.31 15.72 9.34
C THR A 68 25.38 15.43 8.15
N SER A 69 25.04 16.46 7.36
CA SER A 69 24.14 16.30 6.21
C SER A 69 24.86 15.66 5.02
N SER A 70 24.24 14.65 4.41
CA SER A 70 24.80 13.98 3.24
C SER A 70 24.53 14.79 1.98
N ARG A 71 25.60 15.25 1.32
CA ARG A 71 25.49 16.05 0.10
C ARG A 71 25.41 15.19 -1.16
N ALA A 72 24.33 15.36 -1.92
CA ALA A 72 24.27 15.02 -3.34
C ALA A 72 24.58 16.27 -4.19
N ARG A 73 24.57 16.16 -5.54
CA ARG A 73 24.97 17.25 -6.47
C ARG A 73 24.43 18.63 -6.09
N THR A 74 23.11 18.74 -5.93
CA THR A 74 22.43 20.02 -5.71
C THR A 74 21.73 20.10 -4.34
N TRP A 75 21.41 18.96 -3.75
CA TRP A 75 20.64 18.85 -2.52
C TRP A 75 21.48 18.16 -1.44
N ALA A 76 21.39 18.64 -0.21
CA ALA A 76 21.89 17.98 0.99
C ALA A 76 20.73 17.38 1.77
N THR A 77 20.83 16.12 2.18
CA THR A 77 19.83 15.46 3.03
C THR A 77 20.27 15.56 4.49
N VAL A 78 19.36 16.02 5.35
CA VAL A 78 19.60 16.23 6.78
C VAL A 78 19.70 14.89 7.49
N ASN A 79 20.77 14.69 8.26
CA ASN A 79 20.94 13.52 9.11
C ASN A 79 20.55 13.84 10.57
N PHE A 80 19.28 13.61 10.90
CA PHE A 80 18.76 13.89 12.24
C PHE A 80 19.38 13.00 13.32
N ASP A 81 19.70 11.75 13.00
CA ASP A 81 20.31 10.82 13.96
C ASP A 81 21.72 11.27 14.34
N ALA A 82 22.53 11.68 13.36
CA ALA A 82 23.86 12.23 13.62
C ALA A 82 23.79 13.54 14.41
N MET A 83 22.83 14.43 14.09
CA MET A 83 22.60 15.66 14.87
C MET A 83 22.23 15.37 16.33
N TYR A 84 21.38 14.37 16.56
CA TYR A 84 21.01 13.98 17.91
C TYR A 84 22.17 13.32 18.66
N GLN A 85 22.87 12.35 18.05
CA GLN A 85 23.95 11.62 18.70
C GLN A 85 25.19 12.48 19.00
N GLN A 86 25.57 13.38 18.09
CA GLN A 86 26.79 14.17 18.23
C GLN A 86 26.57 15.49 18.98
N TYR A 87 25.37 16.08 18.88
CA TYR A 87 25.11 17.43 19.39
C TYR A 87 23.89 17.52 20.32
N GLY A 88 23.24 16.39 20.65
CA GLY A 88 22.01 16.36 21.46
C GLY A 88 20.87 17.16 20.84
N ALA A 89 20.93 17.44 19.54
CA ALA A 89 20.00 18.31 18.86
C ALA A 89 18.70 17.56 18.57
N GLU A 90 17.65 17.89 19.31
CA GLU A 90 16.32 17.38 19.03
C GLU A 90 15.86 17.78 17.63
N ARG A 91 15.11 16.88 16.97
CA ARG A 91 14.57 17.08 15.61
C ARG A 91 13.89 18.44 15.44
N GLY A 92 13.08 18.83 16.42
CA GLY A 92 12.35 20.11 16.38
C GLY A 92 13.27 21.33 16.29
N ARG A 93 14.45 21.29 16.92
CA ARG A 93 15.46 22.36 16.85
C ARG A 93 16.06 22.45 15.45
N VAL A 94 16.37 21.31 14.83
CA VAL A 94 16.92 21.23 13.47
C VAL A 94 15.91 21.73 12.44
N VAL A 95 14.65 21.30 12.53
CA VAL A 95 13.59 21.76 11.62
C VAL A 95 13.38 23.27 11.73
N LYS A 96 13.27 23.82 12.95
CA LYS A 96 13.14 25.27 13.16
C LYS A 96 14.29 26.07 12.55
N ALA A 97 15.52 25.55 12.62
CA ALA A 97 16.67 26.21 12.02
C ALA A 97 16.59 26.23 10.48
N LEU A 98 16.20 25.10 9.87
CA LEU A 98 16.01 24.99 8.42
C LEU A 98 14.89 25.91 7.92
N ASP A 99 13.75 25.94 8.63
CA ASP A 99 12.64 26.84 8.32
C ASP A 99 13.10 28.30 8.36
N TYR A 100 13.85 28.68 9.41
CA TYR A 100 14.44 30.02 9.53
C TYR A 100 15.39 30.34 8.36
N PHE A 101 16.24 29.41 7.92
CA PHE A 101 17.14 29.64 6.79
C PHE A 101 16.37 29.81 5.48
N GLN A 102 15.27 29.07 5.31
CA GLN A 102 14.38 29.21 4.15
C GLN A 102 13.67 30.56 4.17
N GLU A 103 13.09 30.98 5.30
CA GLU A 103 12.43 32.28 5.44
C GLU A 103 13.36 33.45 5.11
N LYS A 104 14.66 33.30 5.41
CA LYS A 104 15.69 34.28 5.06
C LYS A 104 16.22 34.16 3.63
N GLY A 105 15.76 33.17 2.86
CA GLY A 105 16.18 32.92 1.48
C GLY A 105 17.62 32.43 1.34
N TRP A 106 18.19 31.84 2.40
CA TRP A 106 19.57 31.34 2.39
C TRP A 106 19.67 29.91 1.86
N ILE A 107 18.59 29.16 2.01
CA ILE A 107 18.43 27.82 1.46
C ILE A 107 17.05 27.69 0.80
N GLU A 108 16.94 26.72 -0.09
CA GLU A 108 15.68 26.16 -0.58
C GLU A 108 15.45 24.85 0.19
N LEU A 109 14.33 24.71 0.92
CA LEU A 109 14.01 23.53 1.73
C LEU A 109 12.94 22.68 1.03
N GLU A 110 13.16 21.37 1.03
CA GLU A 110 12.23 20.38 0.52
C GLU A 110 12.00 19.30 1.59
N SER A 111 10.75 19.09 1.98
CA SER A 111 10.37 18.05 2.91
C SER A 111 9.73 16.88 2.16
N LYS A 112 10.16 15.65 2.46
CA LYS A 112 9.73 14.42 1.79
C LYS A 112 9.34 13.35 2.80
N GLN A 113 8.54 12.40 2.31
CA GLN A 113 8.14 11.20 3.05
C GLN A 113 7.41 11.50 4.36
N MET A 114 6.16 11.93 4.25
CA MET A 114 5.27 12.04 5.41
C MET A 114 5.21 10.70 6.13
N THR A 115 5.54 10.71 7.41
CA THR A 115 5.57 9.56 8.32
C THR A 115 4.61 9.81 9.46
N GLU A 116 3.68 8.90 9.62
CA GLU A 116 2.76 8.85 10.75
C GLU A 116 3.40 8.07 11.89
N VAL A 117 3.35 8.64 13.09
CA VAL A 117 3.75 7.97 14.34
C VAL A 117 2.49 7.50 15.03
N TYR A 118 2.49 6.23 15.42
CA TYR A 118 1.42 5.63 16.22
C TYR A 118 1.98 5.27 17.60
N SER A 119 1.19 5.51 18.64
CA SER A 119 1.45 4.94 19.97
C SER A 119 0.61 3.68 20.17
N VAL A 120 1.21 2.64 20.74
CA VAL A 120 0.48 1.46 21.22
C VAL A 120 -0.22 1.85 22.52
N LEU A 121 -1.54 1.81 22.53
CA LEU A 121 -2.37 2.15 23.69
C LEU A 121 -2.56 0.96 24.62
N ARG A 122 -2.70 -0.23 24.02
CA ARG A 122 -2.91 -1.49 24.71
C ARG A 122 -1.92 -2.51 24.18
N SER A 123 -1.22 -3.18 25.08
CA SER A 123 -0.29 -4.27 24.77
C SER A 123 -0.72 -5.60 25.39
N ASP A 124 -1.86 -5.61 26.09
CA ASP A 124 -2.48 -6.74 26.77
C ASP A 124 -3.39 -7.54 25.82
N PHE A 125 -2.88 -7.94 24.66
CA PHE A 125 -3.61 -8.75 23.69
C PHE A 125 -2.73 -9.89 23.19
N ASP A 126 -3.37 -10.98 22.75
CA ASP A 126 -2.70 -12.07 22.04
C ASP A 126 -2.50 -11.67 20.56
N PRO A 127 -1.26 -11.46 20.10
CA PRO A 127 -1.01 -11.06 18.71
C PRO A 127 -1.47 -12.09 17.69
N GLN A 128 -1.41 -13.38 18.02
CA GLN A 128 -1.82 -14.47 17.13
C GLN A 128 -3.34 -14.46 16.96
N ALA A 129 -4.09 -14.38 18.07
CA ALA A 129 -5.54 -14.30 18.02
C ALA A 129 -6.03 -13.05 17.25
N LEU A 130 -5.42 -11.89 17.52
CA LEU A 130 -5.74 -10.65 16.80
C LEU A 130 -5.41 -10.76 15.30
N SER A 131 -4.30 -11.39 14.94
CA SER A 131 -3.93 -11.58 13.55
C SER A 131 -4.95 -12.44 12.79
N LEU A 132 -5.50 -13.47 13.43
CA LEU A 132 -6.55 -14.31 12.84
C LEU A 132 -7.85 -13.53 12.69
N GLU A 133 -8.27 -12.78 13.72
CA GLU A 133 -9.47 -11.93 13.66
C GLU A 133 -9.39 -10.92 12.52
N LEU A 134 -8.25 -10.23 12.39
CA LEU A 134 -8.04 -9.24 11.32
C LEU A 134 -8.03 -9.92 9.95
N TYR A 135 -7.40 -11.10 9.83
CA TYR A 135 -7.42 -11.87 8.59
C TYR A 135 -8.85 -12.23 8.18
N ASP A 136 -9.65 -12.80 9.09
CA ASP A 136 -11.03 -13.20 8.81
C ASP A 136 -11.90 -12.00 8.44
N TYR A 137 -11.71 -10.86 9.12
CA TYR A 137 -12.37 -9.61 8.78
C TYR A 137 -12.09 -9.18 7.33
N PHE A 138 -10.82 -9.16 6.92
CA PHE A 138 -10.45 -8.76 5.56
C PHE A 138 -10.86 -9.79 4.51
N ALA A 139 -10.80 -11.09 4.82
CA ALA A 139 -11.26 -12.15 3.92
C ALA A 139 -12.78 -12.09 3.71
N HIS A 140 -13.55 -11.82 4.76
CA HIS A 140 -14.99 -11.62 4.66
C HIS A 140 -15.34 -10.38 3.84
N HIS A 141 -14.61 -9.28 4.04
CA HIS A 141 -14.78 -8.06 3.26
C HIS A 141 -14.46 -8.29 1.77
N GLU A 142 -13.38 -9.01 1.46
CA GLU A 142 -13.04 -9.42 0.10
C GLU A 142 -14.20 -10.19 -0.56
N ALA A 143 -14.70 -11.23 0.11
CA ALA A 143 -15.80 -12.05 -0.41
C ALA A 143 -17.09 -11.22 -0.64
N THR A 144 -17.40 -10.32 0.29
CA THR A 144 -18.59 -9.45 0.21
C THR A 144 -18.50 -8.47 -0.94
N GLU A 145 -17.35 -7.81 -1.14
CA GLU A 145 -17.18 -6.87 -2.24
C GLU A 145 -17.16 -7.56 -3.61
N VAL A 146 -16.58 -8.76 -3.71
CA VAL A 146 -16.67 -9.59 -4.94
C VAL A 146 -18.12 -9.96 -5.23
N ALA A 147 -18.87 -10.44 -4.22
CA ALA A 147 -20.28 -10.77 -4.38
C ALA A 147 -21.11 -9.55 -4.81
N ARG A 148 -20.80 -8.37 -4.28
CA ARG A 148 -21.46 -7.11 -4.65
C ARG A 148 -21.19 -6.70 -6.10
N ILE A 149 -19.98 -6.92 -6.62
CA ILE A 149 -19.69 -6.71 -8.05
C ILE A 149 -20.51 -7.66 -8.91
N HIS A 150 -20.61 -8.94 -8.54
CA HIS A 150 -21.46 -9.90 -9.25
C HIS A 150 -22.93 -9.50 -9.22
N ALA A 151 -23.47 -9.14 -8.05
CA ALA A 151 -24.85 -8.66 -7.92
C ALA A 151 -25.12 -7.43 -8.80
N MET A 152 -24.16 -6.50 -8.89
CA MET A 152 -24.26 -5.35 -9.77
C MET A 152 -24.32 -5.75 -11.26
N LEU A 153 -23.46 -6.67 -11.70
CA LEU A 153 -23.48 -7.18 -13.07
C LEU A 153 -24.81 -7.90 -13.39
N GLU A 154 -25.32 -8.71 -12.46
CA GLU A 154 -26.60 -9.41 -12.58
C GLU A 154 -27.79 -8.45 -12.71
N VAL A 155 -27.72 -7.26 -12.10
CA VAL A 155 -28.75 -6.22 -12.30
C VAL A 155 -28.72 -5.75 -13.75
N PHE A 156 -27.55 -5.44 -14.30
CA PHE A 156 -27.45 -4.92 -15.66
C PHE A 156 -27.79 -5.93 -16.75
N SER A 157 -27.52 -7.22 -16.52
CA SER A 157 -27.86 -8.29 -17.47
C SER A 157 -29.22 -8.95 -17.20
N SER A 158 -30.08 -8.32 -16.39
CA SER A 158 -31.38 -8.86 -16.03
C SER A 158 -32.42 -8.72 -17.14
N ASP A 159 -33.31 -9.69 -17.22
CA ASP A 159 -34.59 -9.62 -17.94
C ASP A 159 -35.73 -9.00 -17.12
N GLN A 160 -35.46 -8.53 -15.90
CA GLN A 160 -36.42 -7.87 -15.01
C GLN A 160 -36.20 -6.36 -14.95
N CYS A 161 -37.23 -5.61 -14.54
CA CYS A 161 -37.16 -4.16 -14.42
C CYS A 161 -35.99 -3.70 -13.52
N LEU A 162 -35.06 -2.93 -14.11
CA LEU A 162 -33.87 -2.44 -13.41
C LEU A 162 -34.22 -1.54 -12.22
N THR A 163 -35.18 -0.65 -12.40
CA THR A 163 -35.63 0.29 -11.35
C THR A 163 -36.25 -0.45 -10.16
N HIS A 164 -37.07 -1.46 -10.41
CA HIS A 164 -37.66 -2.29 -9.35
C HIS A 164 -36.58 -3.04 -8.55
N ARG A 165 -35.60 -3.64 -9.24
CA ARG A 165 -34.48 -4.34 -8.59
C ARG A 165 -33.60 -3.40 -7.77
N LEU A 166 -33.29 -2.21 -8.30
CA LEU A 166 -32.53 -1.19 -7.57
C LEU A 166 -33.28 -0.69 -6.34
N ALA A 167 -34.58 -0.40 -6.47
CA ALA A 167 -35.41 0.01 -5.34
C ALA A 167 -35.39 -1.06 -4.23
N SER A 168 -35.61 -2.33 -4.59
CA SER A 168 -35.57 -3.46 -3.65
C SER A 168 -34.21 -3.60 -2.97
N TYR A 169 -33.11 -3.40 -3.70
CA TYR A 169 -31.76 -3.41 -3.14
C TYR A 169 -31.54 -2.32 -2.09
N PHE A 170 -32.11 -1.13 -2.29
CA PHE A 170 -32.07 -0.03 -1.31
C PHE A 170 -33.18 -0.11 -0.25
N GLY A 171 -33.95 -1.21 -0.20
CA GLY A 171 -35.00 -1.44 0.80
C GLY A 171 -36.35 -0.81 0.47
N ASP A 172 -36.56 -0.31 -0.75
CA ASP A 172 -37.85 0.16 -1.24
C ASP A 172 -38.58 -0.96 -2.00
N TYR A 173 -39.46 -1.65 -1.29
CA TYR A 173 -40.29 -2.73 -1.84
C TYR A 173 -41.62 -2.24 -2.44
N ASN A 174 -41.89 -0.93 -2.45
CA ASN A 174 -43.14 -0.36 -3.00
C ASN A 174 -42.99 0.07 -4.46
N ALA A 175 -41.78 0.00 -5.02
CA ALA A 175 -41.56 0.32 -6.43
C ALA A 175 -42.34 -0.63 -7.35
N PRO A 176 -42.94 -0.12 -8.44
CA PRO A 176 -43.70 -0.94 -9.37
C PRO A 176 -42.82 -2.05 -9.96
N GLU A 177 -43.37 -3.25 -10.17
CA GLU A 177 -42.68 -4.37 -10.80
C GLU A 177 -42.18 -4.04 -12.21
N GLN A 178 -42.86 -3.11 -12.89
CA GLN A 178 -42.45 -2.55 -14.18
C GLN A 178 -42.51 -1.02 -14.12
N CYS A 179 -41.35 -0.36 -14.19
CA CYS A 179 -41.29 1.10 -14.12
C CYS A 179 -41.70 1.80 -15.44
N GLY A 180 -41.71 1.08 -16.56
CA GLY A 180 -42.10 1.60 -17.87
C GLY A 180 -41.09 2.53 -18.54
N HIS A 181 -39.90 2.75 -17.96
CA HIS A 181 -38.90 3.69 -18.48
C HIS A 181 -37.44 3.18 -18.47
N CYS A 182 -37.19 1.95 -17.98
CA CYS A 182 -35.86 1.33 -18.03
C CYS A 182 -35.70 0.51 -19.32
N SER A 183 -34.46 0.26 -19.74
CA SER A 183 -34.18 -0.46 -20.99
C SER A 183 -34.92 -1.79 -21.09
N VAL A 184 -34.96 -2.57 -20.00
CA VAL A 184 -35.69 -3.84 -19.93
C VAL A 184 -37.20 -3.66 -20.14
N CYS A 185 -37.82 -2.64 -19.52
CA CYS A 185 -39.24 -2.33 -19.74
C CYS A 185 -39.53 -1.87 -21.18
N HIS A 186 -38.53 -1.35 -21.89
CA HIS A 186 -38.59 -1.04 -23.31
C HIS A 186 -38.25 -2.24 -24.22
N GLY A 187 -37.93 -3.40 -23.66
CA GLY A 187 -37.53 -4.60 -24.41
C GLY A 187 -36.06 -4.63 -24.83
N GLU A 188 -35.24 -3.71 -24.32
CA GLU A 188 -33.81 -3.58 -24.60
C GLU A 188 -32.97 -4.16 -23.44
N VAL A 189 -32.89 -5.49 -23.38
CA VAL A 189 -32.07 -6.19 -22.39
C VAL A 189 -30.59 -6.10 -22.79
N ALA A 190 -29.72 -5.70 -21.86
CA ALA A 190 -28.29 -5.65 -22.09
C ALA A 190 -27.68 -7.04 -21.93
N HIS A 191 -26.82 -7.43 -22.88
CA HIS A 191 -26.06 -8.67 -22.82
C HIS A 191 -24.58 -8.34 -22.66
N LEU A 192 -23.98 -8.82 -21.58
CA LEU A 192 -22.54 -8.67 -21.37
C LEU A 192 -21.80 -9.60 -22.34
N PRO A 193 -20.73 -9.13 -23.01
CA PRO A 193 -19.95 -9.97 -23.90
C PRO A 193 -19.27 -11.09 -23.11
N GLU A 194 -19.25 -12.29 -23.69
CA GLU A 194 -18.48 -13.40 -23.10
C GLU A 194 -16.98 -13.09 -23.17
N PRO A 195 -16.23 -13.42 -22.10
CA PRO A 195 -14.78 -13.31 -22.14
C PRO A 195 -14.21 -14.28 -23.18
N PRO A 196 -13.03 -13.98 -23.76
CA PRO A 196 -12.37 -14.88 -24.70
C PRO A 196 -12.13 -16.25 -24.05
N ALA A 197 -12.31 -17.31 -24.84
CA ALA A 197 -12.01 -18.66 -24.38
C ALA A 197 -10.53 -18.80 -24.05
N LEU A 198 -10.23 -19.21 -22.82
CA LEU A 198 -8.89 -19.47 -22.34
C LEU A 198 -8.63 -20.97 -22.30
N GLU A 199 -7.37 -21.37 -22.50
CA GLU A 199 -6.99 -22.78 -22.32
C GLU A 199 -7.22 -23.22 -20.87
N PRO A 200 -7.71 -24.44 -20.62
CA PRO A 200 -7.92 -24.95 -19.25
C PRO A 200 -6.66 -24.85 -18.40
N LEU A 201 -6.79 -24.49 -17.12
CA LEU A 201 -5.65 -24.37 -16.22
C LEU A 201 -4.94 -25.71 -16.00
N GLU A 202 -5.68 -26.82 -16.12
CA GLU A 202 -5.18 -28.18 -16.01
C GLU A 202 -4.16 -28.55 -17.11
N SER A 203 -4.16 -27.83 -18.23
CA SER A 203 -3.16 -28.01 -19.30
C SER A 203 -1.84 -27.28 -18.99
N ARG A 204 -1.82 -26.39 -18.00
CA ARG A 204 -0.64 -25.60 -17.62
C ARG A 204 0.31 -26.44 -16.75
N ASP A 205 1.61 -26.33 -17.02
CA ASP A 205 2.65 -26.95 -16.19
C ASP A 205 2.98 -26.04 -15.00
N PHE A 206 2.50 -26.42 -13.81
CA PHE A 206 2.74 -25.69 -12.57
C PHE A 206 4.22 -25.51 -12.25
N GLN A 207 5.04 -26.56 -12.47
CA GLN A 207 6.46 -26.51 -12.12
C GLN A 207 7.23 -25.61 -13.09
N GLN A 208 6.87 -25.62 -14.36
CA GLN A 208 7.42 -24.71 -15.36
C GLN A 208 7.09 -23.24 -15.05
N LEU A 209 5.87 -22.97 -14.55
CA LEU A 209 5.41 -21.62 -14.26
C LEU A 209 5.90 -21.10 -12.90
N CYS A 210 5.99 -21.94 -11.87
CA CYS A 210 6.24 -21.49 -10.50
C CYS A 210 7.62 -21.88 -9.96
N GLY A 211 8.32 -22.86 -10.55
CA GLY A 211 9.51 -23.47 -9.98
C GLY A 211 10.63 -22.47 -9.66
N GLU A 212 10.96 -21.58 -10.61
CA GLU A 212 11.99 -20.55 -10.43
C GLU A 212 11.60 -19.59 -9.28
N PHE A 213 10.34 -19.17 -9.22
CA PHE A 213 9.86 -18.27 -8.18
C PHE A 213 9.82 -18.94 -6.80
N ILE A 214 9.39 -20.20 -6.71
CA ILE A 214 9.39 -20.99 -5.47
C ILE A 214 10.81 -21.09 -4.91
N HIS A 215 11.81 -21.35 -5.76
CA HIS A 215 13.21 -21.42 -5.35
C HIS A 215 13.70 -20.06 -4.82
N LYS A 216 13.52 -18.97 -5.58
CA LYS A 216 13.89 -17.61 -5.14
C LYS A 216 13.23 -17.22 -3.81
N HIS A 217 11.94 -17.55 -3.65
CA HIS A 217 11.21 -17.26 -2.42
C HIS A 217 11.76 -18.05 -1.23
N ARG A 218 12.06 -19.34 -1.43
CA ARG A 218 12.64 -20.20 -0.39
C ARG A 218 14.03 -19.73 0.02
N ASP A 219 14.87 -19.34 -0.93
CA ASP A 219 16.22 -18.83 -0.64
C ASP A 219 16.18 -17.52 0.16
N TYR A 220 15.16 -16.67 -0.09
CA TYR A 220 15.03 -15.38 0.59
C TYR A 220 14.32 -15.48 1.96
N THR A 221 13.29 -16.32 2.09
CA THR A 221 12.43 -16.38 3.29
C THR A 221 12.64 -17.62 4.16
N GLY A 222 13.38 -18.62 3.67
CA GLY A 222 13.51 -19.94 4.30
C GLY A 222 12.31 -20.88 4.10
N GLN A 223 11.22 -20.42 3.46
CA GLN A 223 9.99 -21.19 3.28
C GLN A 223 9.45 -21.10 1.85
N PRO A 224 8.73 -22.12 1.34
CA PRO A 224 8.03 -22.00 0.07
C PRO A 224 6.89 -20.97 0.16
N PRO A 225 6.54 -20.29 -0.94
CA PRO A 225 5.42 -19.37 -0.97
C PRO A 225 4.09 -20.12 -0.71
N GLY A 226 3.15 -19.44 -0.06
CA GLY A 226 1.77 -19.90 0.08
C GLY A 226 0.98 -19.80 -1.24
N ALA A 227 -0.19 -20.44 -1.29
CA ALA A 227 -1.05 -20.44 -2.48
C ALA A 227 -1.43 -19.02 -2.93
N ASP A 228 -1.80 -18.13 -2.01
CA ASP A 228 -2.17 -16.76 -2.37
C ASP A 228 -0.97 -15.94 -2.90
N CYS A 229 0.26 -16.27 -2.47
CA CYS A 229 1.48 -15.64 -2.99
C CYS A 229 1.73 -16.06 -4.44
N LEU A 230 1.63 -17.36 -4.72
CA LEU A 230 1.76 -17.92 -6.07
C LEU A 230 0.65 -17.44 -7.01
N THR A 231 -0.60 -17.40 -6.54
CA THR A 231 -1.73 -16.87 -7.31
C THR A 231 -1.49 -15.41 -7.70
N ARG A 232 -1.04 -14.57 -6.75
CA ARG A 232 -0.68 -13.17 -7.04
C ARG A 232 0.47 -13.07 -8.04
N PHE A 233 1.46 -13.97 -7.97
CA PHE A 233 2.56 -14.02 -8.92
C PHE A 233 2.06 -14.33 -10.34
N LEU A 234 1.25 -15.37 -10.50
CA LEU A 234 0.70 -15.82 -11.78
C LEU A 234 -0.28 -14.82 -12.40
N CYS A 235 -1.10 -14.14 -11.59
CA CYS A 235 -2.04 -13.11 -12.04
C CYS A 235 -1.43 -11.70 -12.12
N GLY A 236 -0.10 -11.55 -11.92
CA GLY A 236 0.56 -10.23 -12.06
C GLY A 236 0.29 -9.24 -10.92
N ILE A 237 -0.32 -9.66 -9.81
CA ILE A 237 -0.66 -8.83 -8.66
C ILE A 237 0.59 -8.58 -7.80
N SER A 238 1.33 -7.51 -8.10
CA SER A 238 2.61 -7.17 -7.46
C SER A 238 2.51 -6.90 -5.94
N VAL A 239 3.25 -7.57 -5.08
CA VAL A 239 3.36 -7.24 -3.64
C VAL A 239 4.76 -6.70 -3.30
N PRO A 240 5.00 -6.01 -2.15
CA PRO A 240 6.32 -5.46 -1.82
C PRO A 240 7.47 -6.46 -1.94
N LEU A 241 7.27 -7.71 -1.48
CA LEU A 241 8.23 -8.80 -1.57
C LEU A 241 8.67 -9.10 -3.02
N PHE A 242 7.80 -8.90 -4.01
CA PHE A 242 8.11 -9.20 -5.42
C PHE A 242 9.22 -8.31 -5.98
N ASN A 243 9.36 -7.08 -5.47
CA ASN A 243 10.47 -6.21 -5.86
C ASN A 243 11.80 -6.75 -5.36
N ARG A 244 11.84 -7.26 -4.12
CA ARG A 244 13.04 -7.88 -3.52
C ARG A 244 13.44 -9.15 -4.27
N LEU A 245 12.45 -9.97 -4.65
CA LEU A 245 12.65 -11.23 -5.37
C LEU A 245 12.85 -11.05 -6.88
N LYS A 246 12.73 -9.83 -7.41
CA LYS A 246 12.69 -9.54 -8.85
C LYS A 246 11.67 -10.43 -9.58
N ALA A 247 10.50 -10.63 -8.97
CA ALA A 247 9.50 -11.58 -9.44
C ALA A 247 9.00 -11.25 -10.86
N ARG A 248 8.91 -9.96 -11.21
CA ARG A 248 8.52 -9.51 -12.56
C ARG A 248 9.44 -9.99 -13.68
N ALA A 249 10.69 -10.28 -13.37
CA ALA A 249 11.67 -10.82 -14.32
C ALA A 249 11.74 -12.36 -14.29
N THR A 250 10.92 -13.01 -13.45
CA THR A 250 10.89 -14.46 -13.28
C THR A 250 9.87 -15.04 -14.26
N ARG A 251 10.23 -16.17 -14.87
CA ARG A 251 9.31 -16.88 -15.76
C ARG A 251 8.04 -17.27 -14.98
N GLY A 252 6.87 -16.99 -15.56
CA GLY A 252 5.57 -17.26 -14.92
C GLY A 252 4.86 -16.05 -14.33
N PHE A 253 5.56 -14.91 -14.14
CA PHE A 253 4.90 -13.70 -13.64
C PHE A 253 3.85 -13.20 -14.65
N ALA A 254 2.64 -12.93 -14.17
CA ALA A 254 1.51 -12.44 -14.97
C ALA A 254 1.07 -13.34 -16.15
N VAL A 255 1.54 -14.58 -16.24
CA VAL A 255 1.16 -15.50 -17.34
C VAL A 255 -0.33 -15.86 -17.33
N LEU A 256 -0.98 -15.76 -16.17
CA LEU A 256 -2.41 -16.05 -15.99
C LEU A 256 -3.20 -14.78 -15.61
N GLU A 257 -2.80 -13.60 -16.10
CA GLU A 257 -3.46 -12.33 -15.78
C GLU A 257 -4.89 -12.22 -16.36
N ASP A 258 -5.15 -12.90 -17.48
CA ASP A 258 -6.48 -12.94 -18.11
C ASP A 258 -7.45 -13.92 -17.42
N TYR A 259 -6.96 -14.78 -16.52
CA TYR A 259 -7.77 -15.78 -15.84
C TYR A 259 -8.44 -15.21 -14.59
N PRO A 260 -9.67 -15.62 -14.26
CA PRO A 260 -10.30 -15.25 -12.99
C PRO A 260 -9.43 -15.67 -11.79
N TYR A 261 -9.13 -14.72 -10.91
CA TYR A 261 -8.24 -14.95 -9.75
C TYR A 261 -8.63 -16.18 -8.92
N ALA A 262 -9.94 -16.36 -8.68
CA ALA A 262 -10.46 -17.49 -7.92
C ALA A 262 -10.16 -18.85 -8.58
N GLN A 263 -10.19 -18.94 -9.92
CA GLN A 263 -9.87 -20.16 -10.64
C GLN A 263 -8.38 -20.49 -10.54
N VAL A 264 -7.52 -19.49 -10.74
CA VAL A 264 -6.07 -19.66 -10.58
C VAL A 264 -5.73 -20.07 -9.15
N ARG A 265 -6.37 -19.47 -8.14
CA ARG A 265 -6.17 -19.81 -6.73
C ARG A 265 -6.53 -21.26 -6.43
N THR A 266 -7.70 -21.70 -6.89
CA THR A 266 -8.17 -23.09 -6.72
C THR A 266 -7.23 -24.07 -7.41
N TRP A 267 -6.81 -23.76 -8.64
CA TRP A 267 -5.83 -24.58 -9.38
C TRP A 267 -4.50 -24.70 -8.62
N VAL A 268 -3.92 -23.57 -8.19
CA VAL A 268 -2.68 -23.53 -7.39
C VAL A 268 -2.82 -24.34 -6.10
N GLN A 269 -3.96 -24.27 -5.42
CA GLN A 269 -4.21 -25.05 -4.20
C GLN A 269 -4.30 -26.56 -4.47
N ALA A 270 -4.82 -26.96 -5.64
CA ALA A 270 -4.97 -28.36 -6.01
C ALA A 270 -3.65 -29.02 -6.45
N VAL A 271 -2.74 -28.25 -7.07
CA VAL A 271 -1.50 -28.78 -7.67
C VAL A 271 -0.23 -28.59 -6.83
N ARG A 272 -0.30 -27.81 -5.74
CA ARG A 272 0.83 -27.51 -4.84
C ARG A 272 1.01 -28.57 -3.76
#